data_AF-A0A7S3IQT6-F1
#
_entry.id   AF-A0A7S3IQT6-F1
#
_cell.length_a   1.000
_cell.length_b   1.000
_cell.length_c   1.000
_cell.angle_alpha   90.00
_cell.angle_beta   90.00
_cell.angle_gamma   90.00
#
_symmetry.space_group_name_H-M   'P 1'
#
loop_
_entity.id
_entity.type
_entity.pdbx_description
1 polymer ?
#
loop_
_entity_poly.entity_id
_entity_poly.type
_entity_poly.pdbx_seq_one_letter_code
_entity_poly.pdbx_strand_id
1 'polypeptide(L)'
;MAKQYANKPDDKQQKKKLFMKIAKYLFNTKKVPLRQKYKISEALEILKDSKLKIDDLLPLFPPDEKVKDMKQHLCDCLDDYQQKIKNLKDELESHSQSAEQLRKQQRKQKHKHITINPSQMCDICFKPIFDREFYVFPCQHAFHRQCIQAKLASYQ
;
A
#
# COMPACT_ATOMS: atom_id res chain seq x y z
N MET A 1 11.60 5.74 28.22
CA MET A 1 12.99 5.22 28.08
C MET A 1 13.09 3.70 28.10
N ALA A 2 12.51 2.97 29.06
CA ALA A 2 12.63 1.50 29.14
C ALA A 2 12.16 0.74 27.86
N LYS A 3 11.04 1.16 27.25
CA LYS A 3 10.51 0.58 26.00
C LYS A 3 11.49 0.68 24.82
N GLN A 4 12.20 1.82 24.68
CA GLN A 4 13.16 2.04 23.60
C GLN A 4 14.39 1.13 23.73
N TYR A 5 14.88 0.90 24.95
CA TYR A 5 15.99 -0.03 25.18
C TYR A 5 15.58 -1.50 24.98
N ALA A 6 14.32 -1.85 25.25
CA ALA A 6 13.80 -3.19 24.99
C ALA A 6 13.68 -3.53 23.50
N ASN A 7 13.58 -2.52 22.63
CA ASN A 7 13.47 -2.69 21.18
C ASN A 7 14.81 -2.71 20.42
N LYS A 8 15.92 -2.35 21.08
CA LYS A 8 17.28 -2.31 20.50
C LYS A 8 17.94 -3.67 20.16
N PRO A 9 17.75 -4.76 20.92
CA PRO A 9 18.37 -6.05 20.57
C PRO A 9 17.86 -6.51 19.19
N ASP A 10 18.60 -7.32 18.44
CA ASP A 10 18.03 -7.96 17.23
C ASP A 10 17.40 -9.32 17.55
N ASP A 11 17.92 -9.98 18.59
CA ASP A 11 17.46 -11.29 19.04
C ASP A 11 16.05 -11.25 19.64
N LYS A 12 15.18 -12.11 19.08
CA LYS A 12 13.75 -12.18 19.41
C LYS A 12 13.52 -12.69 20.83
N GLN A 13 14.38 -13.57 21.36
CA GLN A 13 14.27 -14.10 22.73
C GLN A 13 14.69 -13.06 23.77
N GLN A 14 15.76 -12.30 23.49
CA GLN A 14 16.22 -11.23 24.35
C GLN A 14 15.21 -10.09 24.44
N LYS A 15 14.59 -9.67 23.32
CA LYS A 15 13.46 -8.71 23.35
C LYS A 15 12.36 -9.19 24.28
N LYS A 16 11.92 -10.45 24.11
CA LYS A 16 10.87 -11.05 24.93
C LYS A 16 11.24 -11.01 26.42
N LYS A 17 12.47 -11.36 26.77
CA LYS A 17 12.98 -11.36 28.15
C LYS A 17 13.05 -9.97 28.76
N LEU A 18 13.48 -8.95 28.00
CA LEU A 18 13.49 -7.55 28.47
C LEU A 18 12.07 -7.03 28.70
N PHE A 19 11.16 -7.26 27.75
CA PHE A 19 9.76 -6.83 27.90
C PHE A 19 9.07 -7.54 29.08
N MET A 20 9.35 -8.83 29.31
CA MET A 20 8.86 -9.53 30.50
C MET A 20 9.43 -8.99 31.81
N LYS A 21 10.69 -8.53 31.84
CA LYS A 21 11.27 -7.86 33.01
C LYS A 21 10.60 -6.50 33.27
N ILE A 22 10.33 -5.73 32.22
CA ILE A 22 9.62 -4.44 32.31
C ILE A 22 8.20 -4.66 32.84
N ALA A 23 7.47 -5.64 32.27
CA ALA A 23 6.14 -6.00 32.74
C ALA A 23 6.16 -6.42 34.22
N LYS A 24 7.03 -7.36 34.61
CA LYS A 24 7.18 -7.80 36.01
C LYS A 24 7.45 -6.64 36.96
N TYR A 25 8.29 -5.69 36.56
CA TYR A 25 8.57 -4.50 37.37
C TYR A 25 7.32 -3.65 37.57
N LEU A 26 6.56 -3.37 36.51
CA LEU A 26 5.32 -2.59 36.57
C LEU A 26 4.24 -3.25 37.44
N PHE A 27 4.15 -4.58 37.43
CA PHE A 27 3.21 -5.33 38.28
C PHE A 27 3.68 -5.44 39.75
N ASN A 28 4.99 -5.57 40.01
CA ASN A 28 5.53 -5.83 41.36
C ASN A 28 5.95 -4.58 42.16
N THR A 29 6.03 -3.38 41.59
CA THR A 29 6.35 -2.18 42.37
C THR A 29 5.22 -1.83 43.34
N LYS A 30 5.35 -2.34 44.57
CA LYS A 30 4.50 -2.11 45.76
C LYS A 30 4.44 -0.65 46.27
N LYS A 31 4.77 0.36 45.44
CA LYS A 31 4.96 1.76 45.88
C LYS A 31 3.94 2.77 45.33
N VAL A 32 2.74 2.35 44.94
CA VAL A 32 1.64 3.29 44.71
C VAL A 32 0.40 2.80 45.42
N PRO A 33 -0.08 3.49 46.48
CA PRO A 33 -1.34 3.18 47.09
C PRO A 33 -2.48 3.54 46.14
N LEU A 34 -3.41 2.61 45.96
CA LEU A 34 -4.80 2.83 45.55
C LEU A 34 -5.04 3.64 44.25
N ARG A 35 -5.20 2.94 43.11
CA ARG A 35 -6.35 3.09 42.17
C ARG A 35 -6.22 2.09 41.02
N GLN A 36 -7.14 1.13 41.04
CA GLN A 36 -7.14 -0.18 40.39
C GLN A 36 -7.14 -0.19 38.84
N LYS A 37 -7.29 0.94 38.16
CA LYS A 37 -7.60 0.98 36.71
C LYS A 37 -6.39 1.04 35.76
N TYR A 38 -5.21 1.44 36.27
CA TYR A 38 -4.07 1.80 35.41
C TYR A 38 -3.09 0.65 35.09
N LYS A 39 -3.16 -0.48 35.82
CA LYS A 39 -2.17 -1.56 35.67
C LYS A 39 -2.35 -2.41 34.41
N ILE A 40 -3.60 -2.58 33.95
CA ILE A 40 -3.92 -3.42 32.80
C ILE A 40 -3.67 -2.67 31.50
N SER A 41 -4.12 -1.41 31.41
CA SER A 41 -3.90 -0.55 30.25
C SER A 41 -2.42 -0.32 29.95
N GLU A 42 -1.59 -0.02 30.96
CA GLU A 42 -0.13 0.14 30.76
C GLU A 42 0.56 -1.15 30.33
N ALA A 43 0.15 -2.30 30.87
CA ALA A 43 0.69 -3.60 30.47
C ALA A 43 0.28 -4.01 29.05
N LEU A 44 -0.92 -3.62 28.62
CA LEU A 44 -1.42 -3.86 27.26
C LEU A 44 -0.82 -2.88 26.24
N GLU A 45 -0.49 -1.65 26.63
CA GLU A 45 0.32 -0.77 25.77
C GLU A 45 1.71 -1.36 25.51
N ILE A 46 2.28 -2.05 26.49
CA ILE A 46 3.54 -2.77 26.30
C ILE A 46 3.36 -3.95 25.34
N LEU A 47 2.20 -4.59 25.29
CA LEU A 47 1.85 -5.58 24.26
C LEU A 47 1.78 -4.96 22.87
N LYS A 48 1.20 -3.77 22.70
CA LYS A 48 1.15 -3.08 21.39
C LYS A 48 2.55 -2.82 20.83
N ASP A 49 3.50 -2.49 21.70
CA ASP A 49 4.89 -2.17 21.34
C ASP A 49 5.84 -3.39 21.30
N SER A 50 5.37 -4.59 21.66
CA SER A 50 6.22 -5.77 21.82
C SER A 50 5.69 -7.00 21.06
N LYS A 51 6.56 -8.00 20.85
CA LYS A 51 6.16 -9.33 20.33
C LYS A 51 5.63 -10.27 21.43
N LEU A 52 5.25 -9.74 22.59
CA LEU A 52 4.67 -10.57 23.65
C LEU A 52 3.28 -11.05 23.25
N LYS A 53 2.92 -12.25 23.72
CA LYS A 53 1.54 -12.72 23.64
C LYS A 53 0.82 -12.37 24.93
N ILE A 54 -0.50 -12.23 24.85
CA ILE A 54 -1.32 -12.01 26.04
C ILE A 54 -1.17 -13.17 27.05
N ASP A 55 -0.91 -14.37 26.55
CA ASP A 55 -0.58 -15.57 27.34
C ASP A 55 0.64 -15.39 28.26
N ASP A 56 1.61 -14.56 27.86
CA ASP A 56 2.82 -14.31 28.65
C ASP A 56 2.54 -13.39 29.86
N LEU A 57 1.49 -12.56 29.77
CA LEU A 57 1.10 -11.60 30.81
C LEU A 57 -0.01 -12.13 31.72
N LEU A 58 -0.80 -13.12 31.27
CA LEU A 58 -1.83 -13.81 32.06
C LEU A 58 -1.38 -14.21 33.49
N PRO A 59 -0.17 -14.78 33.69
CA PRO A 59 0.32 -15.17 35.02
C PRO A 59 0.58 -13.98 35.98
N LEU A 60 0.69 -12.76 35.45
CA LEU A 60 1.01 -11.55 36.23
C LEU A 60 -0.24 -10.83 36.75
N PHE A 61 -1.44 -11.20 36.30
CA PHE A 61 -2.69 -10.57 36.73
C PHE A 61 -3.25 -11.18 38.04
N PRO A 62 -3.87 -10.36 38.91
CA PRO A 62 -4.57 -10.85 40.11
C PRO A 62 -5.79 -11.71 39.74
N PRO A 63 -6.13 -12.77 40.49
CA PRO A 63 -7.21 -13.71 40.15
C PRO A 63 -8.58 -13.05 39.90
N ASP A 64 -8.93 -12.00 40.63
CA ASP A 64 -10.30 -11.42 40.60
C ASP A 64 -10.51 -10.35 39.52
N GLU A 65 -9.44 -9.79 38.97
CA GLU A 65 -9.46 -8.71 37.97
C GLU A 65 -9.28 -9.25 36.54
N LYS A 66 -9.00 -10.55 36.40
CA LYS A 66 -8.57 -11.23 35.15
C LYS A 66 -9.54 -11.15 33.99
N VAL A 67 -10.85 -11.10 34.22
CA VAL A 67 -11.82 -11.44 33.16
C VAL A 67 -12.49 -10.21 32.55
N LYS A 68 -12.87 -9.21 33.36
CA LYS A 68 -13.72 -8.12 32.89
C LYS A 68 -12.93 -7.09 32.08
N ASP A 69 -11.78 -6.67 32.58
CA ASP A 69 -10.96 -5.63 31.94
C ASP A 69 -10.18 -6.18 30.72
N MET A 70 -9.78 -7.46 30.74
CA MET A 70 -9.17 -8.10 29.56
C MET A 70 -10.14 -8.21 28.39
N LYS A 71 -11.42 -8.50 28.66
CA LYS A 71 -12.44 -8.64 27.61
C LYS A 71 -12.58 -7.33 26.82
N GLN A 72 -12.71 -6.21 27.52
CA GLN A 72 -12.87 -4.90 26.86
C GLN A 72 -11.65 -4.57 26.00
N HIS A 73 -10.45 -4.76 26.55
CA HIS A 73 -9.23 -4.48 25.82
C HIS A 73 -8.98 -5.40 24.62
N LEU A 74 -9.40 -6.67 24.69
CA LEU A 74 -9.35 -7.57 23.54
C LEU A 74 -10.30 -7.10 22.43
N CYS A 75 -11.51 -6.64 22.79
CA CYS A 75 -12.43 -6.04 21.83
C CYS A 75 -11.80 -4.79 21.17
N ASP A 76 -11.24 -3.87 21.96
CA ASP A 76 -10.58 -2.67 21.42
C ASP A 76 -9.40 -3.02 20.50
N CYS A 77 -8.61 -4.04 20.85
CA CYS A 77 -7.54 -4.52 19.98
C CYS A 77 -8.06 -5.10 18.66
N LEU A 78 -9.13 -5.90 18.71
CA LEU A 78 -9.75 -6.48 17.52
C LEU A 78 -10.30 -5.39 16.60
N ASP A 79 -10.93 -4.36 17.16
CA ASP A 79 -11.42 -3.19 16.43
C ASP A 79 -10.27 -2.40 15.78
N ASP A 80 -9.18 -2.17 16.51
CA ASP A 80 -7.95 -1.53 15.98
C ASP A 80 -7.39 -2.31 14.78
N TYR A 81 -7.33 -3.65 14.86
CA TYR A 81 -6.86 -4.49 13.76
C TYR A 81 -7.82 -4.44 12.57
N GLN A 82 -9.13 -4.49 12.82
CA GLN A 82 -10.13 -4.39 11.77
C GLN A 82 -10.05 -3.06 11.04
N GLN A 83 -9.85 -1.96 11.76
CA GLN A 83 -9.62 -0.63 11.17
C GLN A 83 -8.33 -0.59 10.34
N LYS A 84 -7.22 -1.12 10.87
CA LYS A 84 -5.95 -1.19 10.10
C LYS A 84 -6.08 -1.99 8.81
N ILE A 85 -6.77 -3.14 8.87
CA ILE A 85 -7.03 -3.96 7.68
C ILE A 85 -7.87 -3.19 6.67
N LYS A 86 -8.89 -2.46 7.13
CA LYS A 86 -9.72 -1.63 6.25
C LYS A 86 -8.88 -0.54 5.58
N ASN A 87 -8.08 0.21 6.34
CA ASN A 87 -7.22 1.26 5.81
C ASN A 87 -6.24 0.73 4.76
N LEU A 88 -5.58 -0.41 5.03
CA LEU A 88 -4.67 -1.04 4.07
C LEU A 88 -5.39 -1.48 2.78
N LYS A 89 -6.63 -1.94 2.87
CA LYS A 89 -7.43 -2.27 1.68
C LYS A 89 -7.78 -1.02 0.88
N ASP A 90 -8.15 0.06 1.55
CA ASP A 90 -8.49 1.33 0.91
C ASP A 90 -7.24 1.96 0.22
N GLU A 91 -6.07 1.90 0.88
CA GLU A 91 -4.79 2.30 0.29
C GLU A 91 -4.43 1.46 -0.94
N LEU A 92 -4.59 0.14 -0.87
CA LEU A 92 -4.33 -0.76 -1.99
C LEU A 92 -5.21 -0.43 -3.20
N GLU A 93 -6.51 -0.19 -2.97
CA GLU A 93 -7.45 0.18 -4.02
C GLU A 93 -7.07 1.52 -4.67
N SER A 94 -6.74 2.53 -3.86
CA SER A 94 -6.28 3.85 -4.34
C SER A 94 -5.01 3.75 -5.19
N HIS A 95 -4.03 2.95 -4.75
CA HIS A 95 -2.80 2.71 -5.50
C HIS A 95 -3.06 1.94 -6.80
N SER A 96 -3.95 0.95 -6.79
CA SER A 96 -4.35 0.20 -7.97
C SER A 96 -4.99 1.11 -9.02
N GLN A 97 -5.93 1.97 -8.60
CA GLN A 97 -6.59 2.95 -9.47
C GLN A 97 -5.58 3.94 -10.06
N SER A 98 -4.67 4.46 -9.25
CA SER A 98 -3.60 5.36 -9.70
C SER A 98 -2.69 4.70 -10.74
N ALA A 99 -2.27 3.46 -10.50
CA ALA A 99 -1.47 2.70 -11.45
C ALA A 99 -2.21 2.47 -12.78
N GLU A 100 -3.51 2.23 -12.74
CA GLU A 100 -4.30 2.10 -13.97
C GLU A 100 -4.44 3.41 -14.74
N GLN A 101 -4.62 4.54 -14.05
CA GLN A 101 -4.63 5.86 -14.69
C GLN A 101 -3.30 6.15 -15.39
N LEU A 102 -2.17 5.87 -14.74
CA LEU A 102 -0.84 6.01 -15.33
C LEU A 102 -0.69 5.13 -16.58
N ARG A 103 -1.11 3.87 -16.52
CA ARG A 103 -1.10 2.97 -17.70
C ARG A 103 -1.95 3.53 -18.85
N LYS A 104 -3.12 4.11 -18.56
CA LYS A 104 -3.97 4.76 -19.58
C LYS A 104 -3.28 5.98 -20.19
N GLN A 105 -2.63 6.82 -19.38
CA GLN A 105 -1.88 7.98 -19.86
C GLN A 105 -0.68 7.59 -20.73
N GLN A 106 0.07 6.56 -20.33
CA GLN A 106 1.20 6.04 -21.12
C GLN A 106 0.75 5.54 -22.49
N ARG A 107 -0.37 4.81 -22.56
CA ARG A 107 -0.96 4.38 -23.84
C ARG A 107 -1.35 5.58 -24.72
N LYS A 108 -2.00 6.60 -24.14
CA LYS A 108 -2.36 7.83 -24.87
C LYS A 108 -1.12 8.58 -25.38
N GLN A 109 -0.02 8.62 -24.62
CA GLN A 109 1.22 9.28 -25.04
C GLN A 109 1.90 8.57 -26.22
N LYS A 110 1.91 7.23 -26.26
CA LYS A 110 2.47 6.46 -27.37
C LYS A 110 1.84 6.77 -28.74
N HIS A 111 0.60 7.28 -28.75
CA HIS A 111 -0.11 7.62 -29.99
C HIS A 111 -0.04 9.12 -30.35
N LYS A 112 0.71 9.95 -29.62
CA LYS A 112 0.80 11.41 -29.88
C LYS A 112 1.76 11.79 -31.01
N HIS A 113 2.73 10.93 -31.33
CA HIS A 113 3.68 11.17 -32.41
C HIS A 113 3.76 9.95 -33.31
N ILE A 114 3.91 10.19 -34.60
CA ILE A 114 4.17 9.15 -35.60
C ILE A 114 5.54 9.43 -36.18
N THR A 115 6.44 8.46 -36.09
CA THR A 115 7.77 8.55 -36.71
C THR A 115 7.65 8.05 -38.15
N ILE A 116 8.05 8.89 -39.10
CA ILE A 116 7.95 8.61 -40.53
C ILE A 116 9.37 8.48 -41.09
N ASN A 117 9.63 7.43 -41.88
CA ASN A 117 10.90 7.26 -42.57
C ASN A 117 11.01 8.28 -43.73
N PRO A 118 12.14 8.97 -43.93
CA PRO A 118 12.35 9.82 -45.11
C PRO A 118 12.08 9.14 -46.46
N SER A 119 12.22 7.80 -46.53
CA SER A 119 11.93 7.00 -47.72
C SER A 119 10.48 6.49 -47.80
N GLN A 120 9.57 7.00 -46.98
CA GLN A 120 8.17 6.56 -46.96
C GLN A 120 7.49 6.84 -48.31
N MET A 121 6.80 5.83 -48.84
CA MET A 121 6.08 5.90 -50.12
C MET A 121 4.57 5.89 -49.88
N CYS A 122 3.84 6.44 -50.84
CA CYS A 122 2.39 6.37 -50.83
C CYS A 122 1.92 4.94 -51.15
N ASP A 123 1.06 4.36 -50.33
CA ASP A 123 0.54 2.99 -50.52
C ASP A 123 -0.41 2.82 -51.73
N ILE A 124 -0.76 3.91 -52.42
CA ILE A 124 -1.62 3.90 -53.61
C ILE A 124 -0.80 4.09 -54.88
N CYS A 125 0.11 5.07 -54.91
CA CYS A 125 0.84 5.43 -56.12
C CYS A 125 2.33 5.11 -56.09
N PHE A 126 2.85 4.59 -54.98
CA PHE A 126 4.25 4.20 -54.75
C PHE A 126 5.30 5.29 -55.00
N LYS A 127 4.89 6.57 -54.98
CA LYS A 127 5.79 7.73 -55.04
C LYS A 127 6.12 8.24 -53.63
N PRO A 128 7.25 8.95 -53.43
CA PRO A 128 7.59 9.56 -52.15
C PRO A 128 6.46 10.45 -51.61
N ILE A 129 6.16 10.33 -50.31
CA ILE A 129 5.05 11.10 -49.71
C ILE A 129 5.38 12.57 -49.49
N PHE A 130 6.67 12.90 -49.32
CA PHE A 130 7.13 14.25 -48.96
C PHE A 130 6.98 15.29 -50.08
N ASP A 131 6.72 14.86 -51.31
CA ASP A 131 6.57 15.78 -52.45
C ASP A 131 5.22 16.53 -52.47
N ARG A 132 4.23 16.10 -51.66
CA ARG A 132 2.85 16.63 -51.67
C ARG A 132 2.21 16.55 -50.28
N GLU A 133 1.05 17.18 -50.11
CA GLU A 133 0.22 16.99 -48.91
C GLU A 133 -0.14 15.50 -48.71
N PHE A 134 0.09 14.98 -47.50
CA PHE A 134 -0.09 13.58 -47.18
C PHE A 134 -0.79 13.37 -45.83
N TYR A 135 -1.35 12.17 -45.65
CA TYR A 135 -1.85 11.65 -44.39
C TYR A 135 -1.04 10.41 -44.00
N VAL A 136 -0.70 10.31 -42.71
CA VAL A 136 -0.12 9.09 -42.13
C VAL A 136 -1.02 8.62 -40.99
N PHE A 137 -1.37 7.36 -41.02
CA PHE A 137 -2.21 6.73 -40.01
C PHE A 137 -1.35 6.09 -38.91
N PRO A 138 -1.91 5.87 -37.70
CA PRO A 138 -1.18 5.19 -36.60
C PRO A 138 -0.69 3.77 -36.95
N CYS A 139 -1.26 3.13 -37.97
CA CYS A 139 -0.80 1.86 -38.53
C CYS A 139 0.38 2.01 -39.51
N GLN A 140 0.99 3.18 -39.61
CA GLN A 140 2.12 3.54 -40.47
C GLN A 140 1.84 3.57 -41.98
N HIS A 141 0.62 3.30 -42.41
CA HIS A 141 0.22 3.54 -43.80
C HIS A 141 0.23 5.04 -44.10
N ALA A 142 0.73 5.38 -45.29
CA ALA A 142 0.92 6.75 -45.73
C ALA A 142 0.32 6.95 -47.13
N PHE A 143 -0.41 8.04 -47.30
CA PHE A 143 -1.12 8.34 -48.54
C PHE A 143 -0.99 9.81 -48.89
N HIS A 144 -0.79 10.14 -50.17
CA HIS A 144 -1.05 11.51 -50.61
C HIS A 144 -2.54 11.83 -50.44
N ARG A 145 -2.85 13.07 -50.04
CA ARG A 145 -4.23 13.53 -49.87
C ARG A 145 -5.08 13.29 -51.12
N GLN A 146 -4.51 13.56 -52.30
CA GLN A 146 -5.19 13.35 -53.58
C GLN A 146 -5.42 11.86 -53.89
N CYS A 147 -4.43 11.00 -53.61
CA CYS A 147 -4.55 9.56 -53.88
C CYS A 147 -5.65 8.91 -53.04
N ILE A 148 -5.72 9.22 -51.75
CA ILE A 148 -6.76 8.67 -50.89
C ILE A 148 -8.14 9.24 -51.23
N GLN A 149 -8.24 10.54 -51.57
CA GLN A 149 -9.49 11.15 -52.01
C GLN A 149 -10.01 10.51 -53.31
N ALA A 150 -9.15 10.33 -54.31
CA ALA A 150 -9.52 9.66 -55.56
C ALA A 150 -9.95 8.21 -55.33
N LYS A 151 -9.24 7.48 -54.45
CA LYS A 151 -9.61 6.11 -54.09
C LYS A 151 -10.96 6.07 -53.40
N LEU A 152 -11.24 6.95 -52.44
CA LEU A 152 -12.53 7.03 -51.77
C LEU A 152 -13.68 7.41 -52.72
N ALA A 153 -13.44 8.32 -53.67
CA ALA A 153 -14.42 8.70 -54.68
C ALA A 153 -14.75 7.55 -55.65
N SER A 154 -13.84 6.61 -55.88
CA SER A 154 -14.07 5.44 -56.75
C SER A 154 -14.88 4.31 -56.10
N TYR A 155 -15.19 4.41 -54.80
CA TYR A 155 -16.00 3.42 -54.05
C TYR A 155 -17.46 3.86 -53.84
N GLN A 156 -17.85 5.03 -54.35
CA GLN A 156 -19.23 5.53 -54.36
C GLN A 156 -19.86 5.23 -55.72
#